data_AF-A0A6I9Y6J8-F1
#
_entry.id   AF-A0A6I9Y6J8-F1
#
_cell.length_a   1.000
_cell.length_b   1.000
_cell.length_c   1.000
_cell.angle_alpha   90.00
_cell.angle_beta   90.00
_cell.angle_gamma   90.00
#
_symmetry.space_group_name_H-M   'P 1'
#
loop_
_entity.id
_entity.type
_entity.pdbx_description
1 polymer ?
#
loop_
_entity_poly.entity_id
_entity_poly.type
_entity_poly.pdbx_seq_one_letter_code
_entity_poly.pdbx_strand_id
1 'polypeptide(L)'
;MEARSGGAEAMEPFSDGEESDEAPEEVTFERAREAAAEERRLAGERARREKAILKEKRRHREELFKEQKKRKLLPENVLEELASTQNSTNSTSEDQDQNVEDEVENQDDSEKESEEDILATRCPPNYMAVRLEDQELTDQQQQDAKNFIQKHLYGASCNRTTANQYFSVGNKKNAVKRAAIQFVNKSWGKVKKEKATRFTKHWVSSKVIP
;
A
#
# COMPACT_ATOMS: atom_id res chain seq x y z
N MET A 1 -68.90 18.50 15.20
CA MET A 1 -69.23 17.37 14.31
C MET A 1 -68.25 17.41 13.17
N GLU A 2 -67.35 16.44 13.10
CA GLU A 2 -66.97 15.77 11.85
C GLU A 2 -65.99 14.66 12.23
N ALA A 3 -66.59 13.49 12.39
CA ALA A 3 -65.88 12.22 12.47
C ALA A 3 -65.38 11.87 11.06
N ARG A 4 -64.13 11.43 10.95
CA ARG A 4 -63.70 10.60 9.82
C ARG A 4 -63.01 9.37 10.37
N SER A 5 -63.84 8.34 10.52
CA SER A 5 -63.48 6.93 10.51
C SER A 5 -62.70 6.58 9.25
N GLY A 6 -61.72 5.70 9.36
CA GLY A 6 -61.13 5.05 8.19
C GLY A 6 -59.83 4.36 8.51
N GLY A 7 -59.90 3.06 8.76
CA GLY A 7 -58.73 2.21 8.96
C GLY A 7 -59.15 0.79 9.34
N ALA A 8 -60.01 0.18 8.53
CA ALA A 8 -60.22 -1.26 8.58
C ALA A 8 -58.99 -1.91 7.94
N GLU A 9 -58.08 -2.44 8.75
CA GLU A 9 -57.09 -3.40 8.28
C GLU A 9 -57.85 -4.63 7.77
N ALA A 10 -57.93 -4.74 6.45
CA ALA A 10 -58.31 -5.96 5.78
C ALA A 10 -57.24 -7.01 6.10
N MET A 11 -57.61 -7.94 6.98
CA MET A 11 -56.91 -9.20 7.20
C MET A 11 -56.86 -9.94 5.87
N GLU A 12 -55.69 -9.91 5.21
CA GLU A 12 -55.38 -10.79 4.08
C GLU A 12 -55.64 -12.24 4.51
N PRO A 13 -56.50 -13.00 3.81
CA PRO A 13 -56.63 -14.42 4.09
C PRO A 13 -55.28 -15.06 3.77
N PHE A 14 -54.70 -15.72 4.78
CA PHE A 14 -53.58 -16.64 4.59
C PHE A 14 -53.96 -17.60 3.45
N SER A 15 -53.34 -17.41 2.29
CA SER A 15 -53.38 -18.37 1.21
C SER A 15 -52.72 -19.63 1.74
N ASP A 16 -53.56 -20.62 2.03
CA ASP A 16 -53.15 -21.99 2.31
C ASP A 16 -52.21 -22.39 1.17
N GLY A 17 -50.93 -22.52 1.50
CA GLY A 17 -49.93 -22.98 0.55
C GLY A 17 -50.22 -24.45 0.33
N GLU A 18 -50.85 -24.77 -0.80
CA GLU A 18 -50.92 -26.11 -1.37
C GLU A 18 -49.49 -26.64 -1.50
N GLU A 19 -49.02 -27.32 -0.44
CA GLU A 19 -47.80 -28.13 -0.43
C GLU A 19 -48.07 -29.31 -1.36
N SER A 20 -47.82 -29.08 -2.65
CA SER A 20 -47.81 -30.14 -3.64
C SER A 20 -46.69 -31.10 -3.24
N ASP A 21 -47.09 -32.20 -2.61
CA ASP A 21 -46.26 -33.32 -2.16
C ASP A 21 -45.75 -34.12 -3.38
N GLU A 22 -45.17 -33.41 -4.36
CA GLU A 22 -44.56 -33.97 -5.55
C GLU A 22 -43.34 -34.77 -5.08
N ALA A 23 -43.53 -36.08 -4.99
CA ALA A 23 -42.50 -37.03 -4.61
C ALA A 23 -41.22 -36.76 -5.44
N PRO A 24 -40.03 -36.77 -4.81
CA PRO A 24 -38.80 -36.48 -5.52
C PRO A 24 -38.65 -37.43 -6.72
N GLU A 25 -38.32 -36.86 -7.89
CA GLU A 25 -38.10 -37.60 -9.13
C GLU A 25 -37.22 -38.82 -8.83
N GLU A 26 -37.70 -40.03 -9.15
CA GLU A 26 -36.98 -41.27 -8.88
C GLU A 26 -35.71 -41.33 -9.74
N VAL A 27 -34.62 -40.77 -9.22
CA VAL A 27 -33.33 -40.75 -9.92
C VAL A 27 -32.70 -42.13 -9.77
N THR A 28 -32.58 -42.85 -10.88
CA THR A 28 -31.82 -44.10 -10.90
C THR A 28 -30.34 -43.82 -10.57
N PHE A 29 -29.69 -44.73 -9.86
CA PHE A 29 -28.27 -44.59 -9.46
C PHE A 29 -27.33 -44.31 -10.65
N GLU A 30 -27.67 -44.81 -11.84
CA GLU A 30 -26.92 -44.57 -13.07
C GLU A 30 -27.03 -43.12 -13.53
N ARG A 31 -28.25 -42.56 -13.54
CA ARG A 31 -28.48 -41.14 -13.87
C ARG A 31 -27.81 -40.20 -12.86
N ALA A 32 -27.84 -40.54 -11.58
CA ALA A 32 -27.12 -39.80 -10.55
C ALA A 32 -25.59 -39.82 -10.76
N ARG A 33 -25.05 -40.97 -11.16
CA ARG A 33 -23.63 -41.13 -11.47
C ARG A 33 -23.21 -40.35 -12.72
N GLU A 34 -24.03 -40.36 -13.76
CA GLU A 34 -23.79 -39.61 -15.00
C GLU A 34 -23.88 -38.09 -14.76
N ALA A 35 -24.90 -37.65 -14.03
CA ALA A 35 -25.05 -36.25 -13.64
C ALA A 35 -23.84 -35.73 -12.83
N ALA A 36 -23.36 -36.50 -11.85
CA ALA A 36 -22.18 -36.15 -11.07
C ALA A 36 -20.89 -36.10 -11.91
N ALA A 37 -20.77 -36.95 -12.93
CA ALA A 37 -19.63 -36.94 -13.85
C ALA A 37 -19.64 -35.70 -14.76
N GLU A 38 -20.80 -35.33 -15.30
CA GLU A 38 -20.97 -34.12 -16.10
C GLU A 38 -20.77 -32.85 -15.27
N GLU A 39 -21.27 -32.81 -14.03
CA GLU A 39 -21.05 -31.68 -13.14
C GLU A 39 -19.56 -31.47 -12.86
N ARG A 40 -18.80 -32.54 -12.59
CA ARG A 40 -17.33 -32.47 -12.44
C ARG A 40 -16.66 -31.91 -13.71
N ARG A 41 -17.11 -32.33 -14.89
CA ARG A 41 -16.59 -31.84 -16.18
C ARG A 41 -16.85 -30.34 -16.34
N LEU A 42 -18.09 -29.92 -16.13
CA LEU A 42 -18.52 -28.52 -16.23
C LEU A 42 -17.80 -27.62 -15.21
N ALA A 43 -17.61 -28.09 -13.98
CA ALA A 43 -16.85 -27.37 -12.96
C ALA A 43 -15.39 -27.15 -13.40
N GLY A 44 -14.75 -28.16 -13.99
CA GLY A 44 -13.42 -28.06 -14.56
C GLY A 44 -13.33 -27.04 -15.70
N GLU A 45 -14.31 -27.03 -16.60
CA GLU A 45 -14.39 -26.03 -17.67
C GLU A 45 -14.60 -24.61 -17.14
N ARG A 46 -15.49 -24.42 -16.16
CA ARG A 46 -15.74 -23.13 -15.53
C ARG A 46 -14.47 -22.56 -14.90
N ALA A 47 -13.72 -23.39 -14.18
CA ALA A 47 -12.44 -22.99 -13.59
C ALA A 47 -11.39 -22.60 -14.66
N ARG A 48 -11.37 -23.30 -15.80
CA ARG A 48 -10.49 -22.94 -16.93
C ARG A 48 -10.88 -21.59 -17.55
N ARG A 49 -12.18 -21.35 -17.77
CA ARG A 49 -12.70 -20.07 -18.28
C ARG A 49 -12.38 -18.92 -17.33
N GLU A 50 -12.61 -19.10 -16.03
CA GLU A 50 -12.31 -18.10 -15.02
C GLU A 50 -10.81 -17.74 -14.98
N LYS A 51 -9.94 -18.75 -15.04
CA LYS A 51 -8.48 -18.55 -15.13
C LYS A 51 -8.09 -17.79 -16.40
N ALA A 52 -8.76 -18.02 -17.52
CA ALA A 52 -8.52 -17.29 -18.77
C ALA A 52 -8.88 -15.81 -18.62
N ILE A 53 -10.06 -15.50 -18.07
CA ILE A 53 -10.50 -14.12 -17.81
C ILE A 53 -9.51 -13.39 -16.89
N LEU A 54 -9.00 -14.06 -15.86
CA LEU A 54 -8.04 -13.44 -14.94
C LEU A 54 -6.70 -13.12 -15.63
N LYS A 55 -6.25 -13.99 -16.54
CA LYS A 55 -5.05 -13.74 -17.36
C LYS A 55 -5.26 -12.58 -18.33
N GLU A 56 -6.42 -12.49 -18.96
CA GLU A 56 -6.78 -11.39 -19.86
C GLU A 56 -6.78 -10.05 -19.11
N LYS A 57 -7.41 -9.99 -17.93
CA LYS A 57 -7.36 -8.80 -17.04
C LYS A 57 -5.94 -8.42 -16.63
N ARG A 58 -5.04 -9.40 -16.49
CA ARG A 58 -3.61 -9.12 -16.23
C ARG A 58 -2.95 -8.50 -17.45
N ARG A 59 -3.11 -9.11 -18.63
CA ARG A 59 -2.56 -8.59 -19.90
C ARG A 59 -3.04 -7.17 -20.19
N HIS A 60 -4.34 -6.91 -20.03
CA HIS A 60 -4.91 -5.58 -20.26
C HIS A 60 -4.29 -4.52 -19.33
N ARG A 61 -4.05 -4.84 -18.05
CA ARG A 61 -3.37 -3.93 -17.12
C ARG A 61 -1.92 -3.66 -17.51
N GLU A 62 -1.21 -4.69 -17.98
CA GLU A 62 0.17 -4.54 -18.47
C GLU A 62 0.22 -3.68 -19.73
N GLU A 63 -0.74 -3.83 -20.65
CA GLU A 63 -0.88 -3.01 -21.85
C GLU A 63 -1.14 -1.54 -21.50
N LEU A 64 -2.09 -1.27 -20.61
CA LEU A 64 -2.35 0.09 -20.11
C LEU A 64 -1.12 0.70 -19.46
N PHE A 65 -0.35 -0.07 -18.70
CA PHE A 65 0.89 0.43 -18.10
C PHE A 65 1.94 0.76 -19.16
N LYS A 66 2.10 -0.08 -20.18
CA LYS A 66 3.00 0.18 -21.31
C LYS A 66 2.56 1.42 -22.09
N GLU A 67 1.28 1.56 -22.36
CA GLU A 67 0.73 2.74 -23.04
C GLU A 67 0.92 4.00 -22.21
N GLN A 68 0.61 3.96 -20.91
CA GLN A 68 0.85 5.08 -20.01
C GLN A 68 2.34 5.44 -19.93
N LYS A 69 3.24 4.47 -19.91
CA LYS A 69 4.69 4.74 -19.98
C LYS A 69 5.04 5.44 -21.28
N LYS A 70 4.54 4.97 -22.44
CA LYS A 70 4.71 5.61 -23.75
C LYS A 70 4.14 7.03 -23.81
N ARG A 71 2.98 7.28 -23.19
CA ARG A 71 2.35 8.62 -23.15
C ARG A 71 3.02 9.57 -22.15
N LYS A 72 3.64 9.04 -21.09
CA LYS A 72 4.42 9.80 -20.11
C LYS A 72 5.87 10.05 -20.56
N LEU A 73 6.31 9.41 -21.64
CA LEU A 73 7.55 9.78 -22.31
C LEU A 73 7.33 11.14 -22.98
N LEU A 74 8.32 12.01 -22.83
CA LEU A 74 8.34 13.29 -23.53
C LEU A 74 8.27 13.03 -25.04
N PRO A 75 7.65 13.92 -25.82
CA PRO A 75 7.66 13.84 -27.28
C PRO A 75 9.06 13.56 -27.83
N GLU A 76 9.14 12.66 -28.83
CA GLU A 76 10.40 12.14 -29.36
C GLU A 76 11.34 13.24 -29.85
N ASN A 77 10.80 14.31 -30.42
CA ASN A 77 11.56 15.49 -30.83
C ASN A 77 12.31 16.17 -29.67
N VAL A 78 11.72 16.21 -28.46
CA VAL A 78 12.39 16.78 -27.28
C VAL A 78 13.50 15.84 -26.79
N LEU A 79 13.27 14.53 -26.85
CA LEU A 79 14.29 13.54 -26.49
C LEU A 79 15.48 13.55 -27.48
N GLU A 80 15.20 13.74 -28.78
CA GLU A 80 16.21 13.86 -29.83
C GLU A 80 17.04 15.14 -29.70
N GLU A 81 16.41 16.26 -29.30
CA GLU A 81 17.10 17.52 -28.99
C GLU A 81 18.06 17.36 -27.80
N LEU A 82 17.60 16.73 -26.71
CA LEU A 82 18.44 16.44 -25.54
C LEU A 82 19.59 15.46 -25.86
N ALA A 83 19.37 14.48 -26.73
CA ALA A 83 20.43 13.56 -27.17
C ALA A 83 21.44 14.25 -28.09
N SER A 84 20.98 15.11 -29.00
CA SER A 84 21.83 15.85 -29.94
C SER A 84 22.69 16.90 -29.22
N THR A 85 22.14 17.58 -28.21
CA THR A 85 22.90 18.50 -27.36
C THR A 85 24.02 17.80 -26.59
N GLN A 86 23.78 16.58 -26.07
CA GLN A 86 24.80 15.80 -25.38
C GLN A 86 25.92 15.28 -26.31
N ASN A 87 25.62 15.02 -27.58
CA ASN A 87 26.63 14.60 -28.57
C ASN A 87 27.45 15.77 -29.13
N SER A 88 26.90 17.00 -29.11
CA SER A 88 27.63 18.22 -29.48
C SER A 88 28.73 18.56 -28.46
N THR A 89 28.57 18.22 -27.18
CA THR A 89 29.59 18.50 -26.14
C THR A 89 30.75 17.50 -26.11
N ASN A 90 30.67 16.38 -26.85
CA ASN A 90 31.71 15.33 -26.85
C ASN A 90 32.54 15.30 -28.13
N SER A 91 32.41 16.30 -29.00
CA SER A 91 33.22 16.42 -30.23
C SER A 91 34.19 17.60 -30.15
N THR A 92 35.01 17.65 -29.09
CA THR A 92 36.26 18.41 -29.10
C THR A 92 37.26 17.80 -28.11
N SER A 93 38.06 16.83 -28.55
CA SER A 93 39.44 16.58 -28.08
C SER A 93 40.00 15.38 -28.84
N GLU A 94 40.69 15.68 -29.93
CA GLU A 94 41.85 14.89 -30.32
C GLU A 94 42.96 15.09 -29.27
N ASP A 95 43.83 14.09 -29.15
CA ASP A 95 45.16 14.08 -28.52
C ASP A 95 45.36 13.61 -27.05
N GLN A 96 45.96 12.43 -26.98
CA GLN A 96 47.13 11.98 -26.19
C GLN A 96 47.22 12.27 -24.68
N ASP A 97 47.20 11.15 -23.93
CA ASP A 97 48.27 10.67 -23.03
C ASP A 97 49.14 11.73 -22.32
N GLN A 98 48.94 11.90 -21.00
CA GLN A 98 49.99 11.71 -19.99
C GLN A 98 49.51 11.93 -18.54
N ASN A 99 50.01 11.04 -17.69
CA ASN A 99 50.05 11.03 -16.23
C ASN A 99 50.66 12.30 -15.59
N VAL A 100 49.98 12.92 -14.63
CA VAL A 100 50.59 13.65 -13.49
C VAL A 100 49.62 13.60 -12.29
N GLU A 101 50.09 13.05 -11.17
CA GLU A 101 49.52 13.24 -9.82
C GLU A 101 49.83 14.67 -9.34
N ASP A 102 48.84 15.38 -8.80
CA ASP A 102 49.10 16.33 -7.72
C ASP A 102 47.83 16.61 -6.88
N GLU A 103 48.02 16.72 -5.57
CA GLU A 103 47.01 16.98 -4.56
C GLU A 103 46.37 18.37 -4.74
N VAL A 104 45.03 18.44 -4.64
CA VAL A 104 44.34 19.62 -4.13
C VAL A 104 43.06 19.21 -3.44
N GLU A 105 43.01 19.43 -2.12
CA GLU A 105 41.76 19.56 -1.37
C GLU A 105 40.84 20.55 -2.10
N ASN A 106 39.58 20.19 -2.30
CA ASN A 106 38.47 21.15 -2.22
C ASN A 106 37.15 20.41 -1.98
N GLN A 107 36.40 20.98 -1.05
CA GLN A 107 35.05 20.62 -0.65
C GLN A 107 34.13 20.45 -1.85
N ASP A 108 33.36 19.38 -1.88
CA ASP A 108 32.05 19.39 -2.55
C ASP A 108 31.05 18.66 -1.65
N ASP A 109 30.58 19.39 -0.64
CA ASP A 109 29.32 19.10 0.04
C ASP A 109 28.21 19.47 -0.95
N SER A 110 28.07 18.69 -2.02
CA SER A 110 26.94 18.82 -2.92
C SER A 110 25.75 18.22 -2.18
N GLU A 111 25.06 19.06 -1.43
CA GLU A 111 23.70 18.80 -0.99
C GLU A 111 22.89 18.45 -2.24
N LYS A 112 22.71 17.14 -2.48
CA LYS A 112 21.77 16.66 -3.47
C LYS A 112 20.39 17.04 -2.97
N GLU A 113 19.95 18.25 -3.32
CA GLU A 113 18.55 18.64 -3.25
C GLU A 113 17.76 17.48 -3.84
N SER A 114 16.88 16.94 -3.01
CA SER A 114 16.07 15.81 -3.43
C SER A 114 15.22 16.28 -4.61
N GLU A 115 14.93 15.42 -5.59
CA GLU A 115 14.03 15.78 -6.69
C GLU A 115 12.66 16.31 -6.19
N GLU A 116 12.34 16.03 -4.91
CA GLU A 116 11.20 16.58 -4.17
C GLU A 116 11.31 18.10 -3.93
N ASP A 117 12.50 18.63 -3.65
CA ASP A 117 12.76 20.06 -3.42
C ASP A 117 12.64 20.87 -4.72
N ILE A 118 13.13 20.33 -5.84
CA ILE A 118 13.03 20.95 -7.17
C ILE A 118 11.56 21.00 -7.66
N LEU A 119 10.76 20.00 -7.30
CA LEU A 119 9.32 19.96 -7.60
C LEU A 119 8.50 20.91 -6.73
N ALA A 120 8.96 21.19 -5.49
CA ALA A 120 8.33 22.14 -4.60
C ALA A 120 8.48 23.60 -5.09
N THR A 121 9.60 23.95 -5.74
CA THR A 121 9.84 25.30 -6.27
C THR A 121 9.00 25.63 -7.51
N ARG A 122 8.60 24.61 -8.30
CA ARG A 122 7.83 24.77 -9.56
C ARG A 122 6.31 24.85 -9.38
N CYS A 123 5.78 24.55 -8.19
CA CYS A 123 4.36 24.66 -7.90
C CYS A 123 4.06 25.96 -7.16
N PRO A 124 3.07 26.77 -7.57
CA PRO A 124 2.59 27.85 -6.72
C PRO A 124 2.14 27.26 -5.36
N PRO A 125 2.37 27.96 -4.24
CA PRO A 125 1.98 27.46 -2.93
C PRO A 125 0.47 27.21 -2.92
N ASN A 126 0.08 25.95 -2.75
CA ASN A 126 -1.31 25.59 -2.55
C ASN A 126 -1.72 26.09 -1.17
N TYR A 127 -2.47 27.20 -1.12
CA TYR A 127 -3.07 27.67 0.12
C TYR A 127 -4.27 26.78 0.45
N MET A 128 -4.13 25.97 1.49
CA MET A 128 -5.26 25.30 2.11
C MET A 128 -5.81 26.20 3.21
N ALA A 129 -6.99 26.78 2.98
CA ALA A 129 -7.72 27.48 4.02
C ALA A 129 -8.33 26.43 4.97
N VAL A 130 -7.67 26.21 6.11
CA VAL A 130 -8.17 25.36 7.20
C VAL A 130 -8.68 26.28 8.29
N ARG A 131 -9.95 26.13 8.70
CA ARG A 131 -10.44 26.81 9.90
C ARG A 131 -9.87 26.09 11.12
N LEU A 132 -9.43 26.84 12.12
CA LEU A 132 -8.83 26.26 13.34
C LEU A 132 -9.77 25.19 13.98
N GLU A 133 -11.07 25.46 13.97
CA GLU A 133 -12.13 24.55 14.45
C GLU A 133 -12.20 23.22 13.67
N ASP A 134 -11.88 23.24 12.37
CA ASP A 134 -11.95 22.05 11.52
C ASP A 134 -10.77 21.10 11.82
N GLN A 135 -9.66 21.61 12.37
CA GLN A 135 -8.54 20.77 12.82
C GLN A 135 -8.93 19.93 14.04
N GLU A 136 -9.61 20.52 15.02
CA GLU A 136 -10.09 19.80 16.20
C GLU A 136 -11.17 18.78 15.84
N LEU A 137 -12.08 19.14 14.92
CA LEU A 137 -13.11 18.22 14.41
C LEU A 137 -12.51 17.05 13.63
N THR A 138 -11.49 17.30 12.80
CA THR A 138 -10.81 16.22 12.07
C THR A 138 -10.02 15.31 13.01
N ASP A 139 -9.39 15.85 14.06
CA ASP A 139 -8.72 15.06 15.09
C ASP A 139 -9.72 14.26 15.93
N GLN A 140 -10.88 14.85 16.29
CA GLN A 140 -11.96 14.17 16.98
C GLN A 140 -12.56 13.05 16.13
N GLN A 141 -12.88 13.31 14.86
CA GLN A 141 -13.40 12.30 13.94
C GLN A 141 -12.39 11.17 13.71
N GLN A 142 -11.10 11.48 13.58
CA GLN A 142 -10.05 10.48 13.51
C GLN A 142 -9.96 9.66 14.79
N GLN A 143 -10.09 10.29 15.95
CA GLN A 143 -10.08 9.61 17.23
C GLN A 143 -11.29 8.71 17.39
N ASP A 144 -12.47 9.16 16.98
CA ASP A 144 -13.70 8.37 16.97
C ASP A 144 -13.60 7.18 16.01
N ALA A 145 -13.03 7.38 14.82
CA ALA A 145 -12.75 6.28 13.89
C ALA A 145 -11.75 5.27 14.46
N LYS A 146 -10.68 5.73 15.12
CA LYS A 146 -9.72 4.86 15.83
C LYS A 146 -10.41 4.08 16.93
N ASN A 147 -11.25 4.73 17.73
CA ASN A 147 -12.01 4.12 18.81
C ASN A 147 -13.01 3.08 18.28
N PHE A 148 -13.70 3.37 17.18
CA PHE A 148 -14.61 2.44 16.50
C PHE A 148 -13.87 1.18 16.04
N ILE A 149 -12.76 1.35 15.30
CA ILE A 149 -11.92 0.22 14.86
C ILE A 149 -11.41 -0.56 16.08
N GLN A 150 -10.92 0.12 17.10
CA GLN A 150 -10.42 -0.53 18.31
C GLN A 150 -11.52 -1.36 18.99
N LYS A 151 -12.72 -0.81 19.15
CA LYS A 151 -13.85 -1.51 19.79
C LYS A 151 -14.32 -2.72 19.00
N HIS A 152 -14.43 -2.59 17.67
CA HIS A 152 -15.02 -3.64 16.83
C HIS A 152 -14.02 -4.70 16.36
N LEU A 153 -12.74 -4.34 16.14
CA LEU A 153 -11.73 -5.24 15.58
C LEU A 153 -10.68 -5.70 16.58
N TYR A 154 -10.36 -4.89 17.58
CA TYR A 154 -9.25 -5.14 18.53
C TYR A 154 -9.67 -5.01 20.00
N GLY A 155 -10.98 -5.11 20.27
CA GLY A 155 -11.56 -4.94 21.59
C GLY A 155 -11.50 -6.22 22.41
N ALA A 156 -11.91 -6.16 23.68
CA ALA A 156 -11.87 -7.30 24.60
C ALA A 156 -12.67 -8.53 24.11
N SER A 157 -13.64 -8.33 23.23
CA SER A 157 -14.44 -9.40 22.61
C SER A 157 -13.73 -10.12 21.45
N CYS A 158 -12.57 -9.64 20.98
CA CYS A 158 -11.86 -10.20 19.84
C CYS A 158 -10.40 -10.56 20.19
N ASN A 159 -9.97 -11.77 19.85
CA ASN A 159 -8.58 -12.23 20.04
C ASN A 159 -7.59 -11.62 19.03
N ARG A 160 -8.03 -10.67 18.22
CA ARG A 160 -7.19 -10.04 17.19
C ARG A 160 -6.37 -8.91 17.82
N THR A 161 -5.07 -8.92 17.56
CA THR A 161 -4.14 -7.87 17.98
C THR A 161 -3.70 -7.01 16.81
N THR A 162 -3.40 -5.73 17.04
CA THR A 162 -2.81 -4.85 16.02
C THR A 162 -1.41 -5.34 15.63
N ALA A 163 -0.98 -5.10 14.39
CA ALA A 163 0.35 -5.50 13.90
C ALA A 163 1.49 -4.98 14.80
N ASN A 164 1.39 -3.73 15.28
CA ASN A 164 2.39 -3.14 16.18
C ASN A 164 2.51 -3.87 17.52
N GLN A 165 1.40 -4.37 18.06
CA GLN A 165 1.40 -5.17 19.29
C GLN A 165 1.96 -6.58 19.02
N TYR A 166 1.54 -7.19 17.90
CA TYR A 166 1.98 -8.53 17.52
C TYR A 166 3.49 -8.60 17.25
N PHE A 167 4.06 -7.59 16.59
CA PHE A 167 5.49 -7.50 16.30
C PHE A 167 6.27 -6.63 17.29
N SER A 168 5.74 -6.39 18.49
CA SER A 168 6.41 -5.58 19.49
C SER A 168 7.67 -6.25 20.03
N VAL A 169 8.72 -5.45 20.31
CA VAL A 169 10.00 -5.95 20.85
C VAL A 169 9.83 -6.62 22.22
N GLY A 170 8.82 -6.21 22.99
CA GLY A 170 8.47 -6.85 24.26
C GLY A 170 8.19 -8.35 24.12
N ASN A 171 7.66 -8.78 22.96
CA ASN A 171 7.34 -10.19 22.71
C ASN A 171 8.57 -11.11 22.64
N LYS A 172 9.78 -10.56 22.49
CA LYS A 172 11.03 -11.34 22.57
C LYS A 172 11.41 -11.75 23.99
N LYS A 173 10.88 -11.05 25.00
CA LYS A 173 11.19 -11.27 26.42
C LYS A 173 10.19 -12.19 27.11
N ASN A 174 9.08 -12.52 26.45
CA ASN A 174 8.06 -13.42 27.00
C ASN A 174 8.57 -14.86 27.06
N ALA A 175 8.03 -15.66 27.99
CA ALA A 175 8.35 -17.08 28.11
C ALA A 175 8.14 -17.83 26.77
N VAL A 176 7.04 -17.51 26.08
CA VAL A 176 6.83 -17.90 24.68
C VAL A 176 7.25 -16.74 23.78
N LYS A 177 8.41 -16.88 23.14
CA LYS A 177 8.97 -15.87 22.25
C LYS A 177 8.12 -15.76 20.98
N ARG A 178 7.69 -14.54 20.63
CA ARG A 178 7.01 -14.27 19.34
C ARG A 178 7.88 -13.38 18.46
N ALA A 179 7.54 -13.34 17.18
CA ALA A 179 8.21 -12.48 16.22
C ALA A 179 8.12 -11.01 16.67
N ALA A 180 9.21 -10.27 16.48
CA ALA A 180 9.22 -8.83 16.70
C ALA A 180 10.02 -8.14 15.61
N ILE A 181 9.49 -7.03 15.12
CA ILE A 181 10.05 -6.24 14.04
C ILE A 181 10.33 -4.86 14.62
N GLN A 182 11.60 -4.46 14.58
CA GLN A 182 12.00 -3.11 14.96
C GLN A 182 12.32 -2.35 13.69
N PHE A 183 11.42 -1.45 13.27
CA PHE A 183 11.73 -0.50 12.22
C PHE A 183 12.76 0.49 12.76
N VAL A 184 13.95 0.47 12.18
CA VAL A 184 14.99 1.45 12.47
C VAL A 184 14.60 2.73 11.75
N ASN A 185 14.11 3.73 12.48
CA ASN A 185 13.91 5.05 11.91
C ASN A 185 15.29 5.64 11.53
N LYS A 186 15.37 6.42 10.45
CA LYS A 186 16.60 7.12 10.02
C LYS A 186 17.21 7.95 11.17
N SER A 187 16.37 8.46 12.08
CA SER A 187 16.79 9.17 13.31
C SER A 187 17.41 8.27 14.40
N TRP A 188 17.08 6.97 14.44
CA TRP A 188 17.66 6.00 15.38
C TRP A 188 19.18 5.84 15.20
N GLY A 189 19.64 5.98 13.94
CA GLY A 189 21.06 5.98 13.63
C GLY A 189 21.80 7.17 14.24
N LYS A 190 21.16 8.35 14.32
CA LYS A 190 21.78 9.58 14.87
C LYS A 190 22.10 9.41 16.36
N VAL A 191 21.15 8.89 17.15
CA VAL A 191 21.34 8.65 18.61
C VAL A 191 22.44 7.63 18.88
N LYS A 192 22.51 6.55 18.09
CA LYS A 192 23.59 5.56 18.24
C LYS A 192 24.96 6.11 17.84
N LYS A 193 25.02 6.90 16.75
CA LYS A 193 26.24 7.60 16.32
C LYS A 193 26.73 8.55 17.41
N GLU A 194 25.83 9.34 18.00
CA GLU A 194 26.18 10.25 19.10
C GLU A 194 26.64 9.51 20.36
N LYS A 195 26.00 8.39 20.72
CA LYS A 195 26.50 7.54 21.81
C LYS A 195 27.88 6.98 21.53
N ALA A 196 28.16 6.57 20.29
CA ALA A 196 29.48 6.09 19.89
C ALA A 196 30.54 7.19 19.97
N THR A 197 30.24 8.40 19.49
CA THR A 197 31.20 9.53 19.59
C THR A 197 31.45 9.92 21.05
N ARG A 198 30.42 9.93 21.90
CA ARG A 198 30.58 10.14 23.36
C ARG A 198 31.44 9.06 24.01
N PHE A 199 31.22 7.79 23.65
CA PHE A 199 32.02 6.67 24.14
C PHE A 199 33.48 6.78 23.71
N THR A 200 33.75 7.07 22.43
CA THR A 200 35.12 7.27 21.93
C THR A 200 35.81 8.42 22.64
N LYS A 201 35.13 9.56 22.82
CA LYS A 201 35.67 10.71 23.58
C LYS A 201 36.01 10.32 25.01
N HIS A 202 35.11 9.60 25.70
CA HIS A 202 35.35 9.15 27.07
C HIS A 202 36.50 8.15 27.16
N TRP A 203 36.58 7.20 26.22
CA TRP A 203 37.62 6.19 26.16
C TRP A 203 39.00 6.79 25.86
N VAL A 204 39.09 7.72 24.90
CA VAL A 204 40.31 8.48 24.62
C VAL A 204 40.71 9.29 25.85
N SER A 205 39.78 10.00 26.48
CA SER A 205 40.05 10.73 27.73
C SER A 205 40.53 9.82 28.85
N SER A 206 40.02 8.59 28.98
CA SER A 206 40.48 7.62 29.99
C SER A 206 41.84 6.99 29.68
N LYS A 207 42.31 7.07 28.42
CA LYS A 207 43.59 6.49 27.98
C LYS A 207 44.70 7.52 27.78
N VAL A 208 44.34 8.77 27.53
CA VAL A 208 45.28 9.86 27.22
C VAL A 208 45.65 10.68 28.47
N ILE A 209 45.03 10.40 29.63
CA ILE A 209 45.47 10.93 30.93
C ILE A 209 46.29 9.82 31.63
N PRO A 210 47.59 10.03 31.90
CA PRO A 210 48.37 9.20 32.83
C PRO A 210 47.85 9.28 34.27
#